data_AF-A0ABD5DF71-F1
#
_entry.id   AF-A0ABD5DF71-F1
#
_cell.length_a   1.000
_cell.length_b   1.000
_cell.length_c   1.000
_cell.angle_alpha   90.00
_cell.angle_beta   90.00
_cell.angle_gamma   90.00
#
_symmetry.space_group_name_H-M   'P 1'
#
loop_
_entity.id
_entity.type
_entity.pdbx_description
1 polymer ?
#
loop_
_entity_poly.entity_id
_entity_poly.type
_entity_poly.pdbx_seq_one_letter_code
_entity_poly.pdbx_strand_id
1 'polypeptide(L)'
;SGRVRDAFSALGHNAMSSDLLPTEAPGNHYQGDVRDVLYGGWDLIVAHPPCTFLSVAGNRWFNVDRYGEKAITRMKNREQAIAFFN
;
A
#
# COMPACT_ATOMS: atom_id res chain seq x y z
N SER A 1 8.64 -4.15 1.56
CA SER A 1 8.63 -5.45 0.84
C SER A 1 9.00 -5.28 -0.64
N GLY A 2 10.00 -6.01 -1.14
CA GLY A 2 10.47 -5.98 -2.55
C GLY A 2 9.88 -7.04 -3.49
N ARG A 3 8.93 -7.86 -3.01
CA ARG A 3 8.49 -9.11 -3.68
C ARG A 3 8.12 -8.97 -5.16
N VAL A 4 7.27 -8.00 -5.51
CA VAL A 4 6.81 -7.81 -6.89
C VAL A 4 7.94 -7.33 -7.78
N ARG A 5 8.72 -6.35 -7.31
CA ARG A 5 9.94 -5.88 -8.00
C ARG A 5 10.87 -7.05 -8.30
N ASP A 6 11.19 -7.86 -7.30
CA ASP A 6 12.15 -8.98 -7.43
C ASP A 6 11.65 -10.02 -8.42
N ALA A 7 10.35 -10.33 -8.43
CA ALA A 7 9.75 -11.23 -9.41
C ALA A 7 9.88 -10.71 -10.85
N PHE A 8 9.64 -9.42 -11.08
CA PHE A 8 9.83 -8.80 -12.40
C PHE A 8 11.31 -8.73 -12.80
N SER A 9 12.19 -8.39 -11.86
CA SER A 9 13.64 -8.37 -12.10
C SER A 9 14.19 -9.75 -12.45
N ALA A 10 13.69 -10.82 -11.82
CA ALA A 10 14.07 -12.20 -12.14
C ALA A 10 13.68 -12.62 -13.57
N LEU A 11 12.70 -11.94 -14.17
CA LEU A 11 12.28 -12.13 -15.56
C LEU A 11 13.00 -11.19 -16.55
N GLY A 12 13.97 -10.40 -16.08
CA GLY A 12 14.79 -9.51 -16.91
C GLY A 12 14.23 -8.10 -17.07
N HIS A 13 13.18 -7.72 -16.33
CA HIS A 13 12.63 -6.36 -16.37
C HIS A 13 13.42 -5.39 -15.48
N ASN A 14 13.58 -4.14 -15.94
CA ASN A 14 14.06 -3.04 -15.10
C ASN A 14 12.93 -2.59 -14.16
N ALA A 15 12.90 -3.15 -12.95
CA ALA A 15 11.86 -2.90 -11.96
C ALA A 15 12.39 -2.11 -10.76
N MET A 16 11.55 -1.21 -10.23
CA MET A 16 11.80 -0.46 -9.01
C MET A 16 10.58 -0.58 -8.09
N SER A 17 10.79 -0.73 -6.78
CA SER A 17 9.72 -0.56 -5.79
C SER A 17 9.73 0.87 -5.23
N SER A 18 8.56 1.41 -4.89
CA SER A 18 8.43 2.69 -4.20
C SER A 18 7.54 2.51 -2.96
N ASP A 19 7.99 2.99 -1.80
CA ASP A 19 7.24 2.94 -0.54
C ASP A 19 7.71 4.08 0.40
N LEU A 20 6.86 4.48 1.35
CA LEU A 20 7.24 5.43 2.41
C LEU A 20 8.20 4.79 3.42
N LEU A 21 8.07 3.47 3.61
CA LEU A 21 8.86 2.69 4.54
C LEU A 21 10.08 2.06 3.84
N PRO A 22 11.18 1.81 4.56
CA PRO A 22 12.35 1.16 3.99
C PRO A 22 12.01 -0.25 3.46
N THR A 23 12.67 -0.64 2.36
CA THR A 23 12.59 -2.01 1.86
C THR A 23 13.26 -3.01 2.80
N GLU A 24 12.66 -4.19 2.93
CA GLU A 24 13.21 -5.33 3.69
C GLU A 24 14.12 -6.22 2.83
N ALA A 25 14.22 -5.93 1.53
CA ALA A 25 14.99 -6.71 0.57
C ALA A 25 15.91 -5.80 -0.28
N PRO A 26 17.15 -6.22 -0.58
CA PRO A 26 18.06 -5.46 -1.43
C PRO A 26 17.51 -5.30 -2.84
N GLY A 27 17.91 -4.26 -3.55
CA GLY A 27 17.48 -4.00 -4.93
C GLY A 27 17.01 -2.56 -5.13
N ASN A 28 16.61 -2.24 -6.37
CA ASN A 28 16.21 -0.88 -6.74
C ASN A 28 14.94 -0.47 -5.98
N HIS A 29 15.07 0.48 -5.07
CA HIS A 29 13.98 0.93 -4.21
C HIS A 29 14.07 2.42 -4.00
N TYR A 30 12.97 3.12 -4.29
CA TYR A 30 12.78 4.50 -3.93
C TYR A 30 12.00 4.59 -2.61
N GLN A 31 12.64 5.12 -1.57
CA GLN A 31 11.97 5.38 -0.31
C GLN A 31 11.49 6.84 -0.28
N GLY A 32 10.18 7.07 -0.32
CA GLY A 32 9.60 8.40 -0.40
C GLY A 32 8.19 8.40 -0.97
N ASP A 33 7.68 9.59 -1.26
CA ASP A 33 6.37 9.75 -1.86
C ASP A 33 6.41 9.30 -3.33
N VAL A 34 5.48 8.43 -3.73
CA VAL A 34 5.45 7.91 -5.11
C VAL A 34 5.31 9.03 -6.16
N ARG A 35 4.72 10.18 -5.78
CA ARG A 35 4.56 11.35 -6.66
C ARG A 35 5.88 11.92 -7.16
N ASP A 36 6.97 11.71 -6.42
CA ASP A 36 8.31 12.17 -6.80
C ASP A 36 8.86 11.41 -8.02
N VAL A 37 8.40 10.17 -8.24
CA VAL A 37 8.87 9.29 -9.32
C VAL A 37 7.76 8.88 -10.30
N LEU A 38 6.51 9.26 -10.05
CA LEU A 38 5.32 8.80 -10.79
C LEU A 38 5.41 9.06 -12.29
N TYR A 39 6.01 10.18 -12.69
CA TYR A 39 6.12 10.61 -14.09
C TYR A 39 7.45 10.24 -14.75
N GLY A 40 8.18 9.26 -14.19
CA GLY A 40 9.47 8.79 -14.68
C GLY A 40 9.44 7.97 -15.98
N GLY A 41 8.31 7.91 -16.70
CA GLY A 41 8.20 7.16 -17.96
C GLY A 41 8.04 5.65 -17.80
N TRP A 42 7.33 5.20 -16.76
CA TRP A 42 7.09 3.77 -16.50
C TRP A 42 6.19 3.12 -17.57
N ASP A 43 6.59 1.95 -18.07
CA ASP A 43 5.75 1.13 -18.95
C ASP A 43 4.57 0.47 -18.21
N LEU A 44 4.73 0.20 -16.91
CA LEU A 44 3.75 -0.46 -16.05
C LEU A 44 3.87 0.04 -14.61
N ILE A 45 2.72 0.30 -13.98
CA ILE A 45 2.62 0.62 -12.55
C ILE A 45 1.73 -0.42 -11.86
N VAL A 46 2.23 -1.02 -10.78
CA VAL A 46 1.48 -1.96 -9.92
C VAL A 46 1.36 -1.36 -8.52
N ALA A 47 0.16 -0.88 -8.17
CA ALA A 47 -0.09 -0.19 -6.90
C ALA A 47 -0.76 -1.11 -5.87
N HIS A 48 -0.20 -1.13 -4.65
CA HIS A 48 -0.74 -1.87 -3.50
C HIS A 48 -1.15 -0.91 -2.39
N PRO A 49 -2.30 -0.25 -2.53
CA PRO A 49 -2.73 0.67 -1.50
C PRO A 49 -3.11 -0.06 -0.19
N PRO A 50 -3.21 0.67 0.93
CA PRO A 50 -3.60 0.10 2.22
C PRO A 50 -5.00 -0.55 2.16
N CYS A 51 -5.04 -1.87 1.96
CA CYS A 51 -6.28 -2.62 1.79
C CYS A 51 -6.92 -3.06 3.12
N THR A 52 -6.20 -2.96 4.24
CA THR A 52 -6.65 -3.40 5.58
C THR A 52 -7.98 -2.79 6.01
N PHE A 53 -8.24 -1.54 5.62
CA PHE A 53 -9.46 -0.81 5.96
C PHE A 53 -10.41 -0.58 4.78
N LEU A 54 -9.95 -0.87 3.55
CA LEU A 54 -10.76 -0.77 2.33
C LEU A 54 -11.44 -2.10 1.97
N SER A 55 -10.86 -3.23 2.39
CA SER A 55 -11.40 -4.55 2.08
C SER A 55 -12.68 -4.88 2.85
N VAL A 56 -13.68 -5.40 2.13
CA VAL A 56 -14.95 -5.88 2.69
C VAL A 56 -14.78 -7.09 3.62
N ALA A 57 -13.68 -7.84 3.50
CA ALA A 57 -13.39 -8.99 4.36
C ALA A 57 -13.30 -8.60 5.85
N GLY A 58 -12.94 -7.34 6.12
CA GLY A 58 -12.85 -6.79 7.47
C GLY A 58 -14.16 -6.19 8.03
N ASN A 59 -15.28 -6.27 7.31
CA ASN A 59 -16.49 -5.53 7.68
C ASN A 59 -17.06 -5.92 9.05
N ARG A 60 -16.89 -7.17 9.48
CA ARG A 60 -17.39 -7.64 10.79
C ARG A 60 -16.84 -6.84 11.97
N TRP A 61 -15.63 -6.28 11.83
CA TRP A 61 -14.90 -5.60 12.91
C TRP A 61 -15.35 -4.15 13.15
N PHE A 62 -16.32 -3.65 12.36
CA PHE A 62 -16.90 -2.32 12.53
C PHE A 62 -18.16 -2.32 13.42
N ASN A 63 -18.59 -3.46 13.96
CA ASN A 63 -19.72 -3.49 14.88
C ASN A 63 -19.35 -2.82 16.22
N VAL A 64 -19.94 -1.66 16.50
CA VAL A 64 -19.65 -0.85 17.70
C VAL A 64 -20.17 -1.53 18.96
N ASP A 65 -21.35 -2.15 18.92
CA ASP A 65 -21.92 -2.83 20.08
C ASP A 65 -21.01 -3.95 20.60
N ARG A 66 -20.33 -4.65 19.68
CA ARG A 66 -19.46 -5.78 19.98
C ARG A 66 -18.02 -5.38 20.33
N TYR A 67 -17.50 -4.32 19.72
CA TYR A 67 -16.07 -3.99 19.78
C TYR A 67 -15.76 -2.59 20.34
N GLY A 68 -16.79 -1.79 20.66
CA GLY A 68 -16.67 -0.47 21.29
C GLY A 68 -15.72 0.47 20.57
N GLU A 69 -14.81 1.09 21.33
CA GLU A 69 -13.81 2.03 20.82
C GLU A 69 -12.95 1.47 19.68
N LYS A 70 -12.67 0.16 19.68
CA LYS A 70 -11.87 -0.46 18.61
C LYS A 70 -12.58 -0.38 17.25
N ALA A 71 -13.91 -0.53 17.22
CA ALA A 71 -14.69 -0.35 15.99
C ALA A 71 -14.66 1.11 15.53
N ILE A 72 -14.79 2.07 16.46
CA ILE A 72 -14.74 3.51 16.16
C ILE A 72 -13.37 3.90 15.57
N THR A 73 -12.27 3.47 16.20
CA THR A 73 -10.91 3.69 15.69
C THR A 73 -10.72 3.07 14.31
N ARG A 74 -11.29 1.88 14.08
CA ARG A 74 -11.25 1.23 12.76
C ARG A 74 -11.98 2.04 11.69
N MET A 75 -13.14 2.66 12.02
CA MET A 75 -13.86 3.56 11.10
C MET A 75 -12.99 4.76 10.71
N LYS A 76 -12.33 5.41 11.68
CA LYS A 76 -11.40 6.52 11.43
C LYS A 76 -10.24 6.11 10.52
N ASN A 77 -9.64 4.94 10.77
CA ASN A 77 -8.56 4.42 9.92
C ASN A 77 -9.03 4.12 8.49
N ARG A 78 -10.31 3.74 8.29
CA ARG A 78 -10.90 3.60 6.96
C ARG A 78 -11.03 4.93 6.25
N GLU A 79 -11.51 5.96 6.94
CA GLU A 79 -11.61 7.31 6.38
C GLU A 79 -10.24 7.84 5.95
N GLN A 80 -9.21 7.65 6.78
CA GLN A 80 -7.83 8.00 6.41
C GLN A 80 -7.32 7.21 5.20
N ALA A 81 -7.61 5.91 5.14
CA ALA A 81 -7.24 5.08 4.01
C ALA A 81 -7.97 5.49 2.72
N ILE A 82 -9.21 5.97 2.79
CA ILE A 82 -9.94 6.53 1.64
C ILE A 82 -9.33 7.87 1.24
N ALA A 83 -9.07 8.76 2.20
CA ALA A 83 -8.50 10.08 1.96
C ALA A 83 -7.11 10.02 1.31
N PHE A 84 -6.34 8.96 1.54
CA PHE A 84 -5.06 8.73 0.86
C PHE A 84 -5.17 8.72 -0.69
N PHE A 85 -6.36 8.46 -1.24
CA PHE A 85 -6.59 8.41 -2.68
C PHE A 85 -7.34 9.61 -3.27
N ASN A 86 -7.77 10.55 -2.44
CA ASN A 86 -8.46 11.78 -2.87
C ASN A 86 -7.47 12.94 -2.90
#